data_AF-A0A920WNQ5-F1
#
_entry.id   AF-A0A920WNQ5-F1
#
_cell.length_a   1.000
_cell.length_b   1.000
_cell.length_c   1.000
_cell.angle_alpha   90.00
_cell.angle_beta   90.00
_cell.angle_gamma   90.00
#
_symmetry.space_group_name_H-M   'P 1'
#
loop_
_entity.id
_entity.type
_entity.pdbx_description
1 polymer ?
#
loop_
_entity_poly.entity_id
_entity_poly.type
_entity_poly.pdbx_seq_one_letter_code
_entity_poly.pdbx_strand_id
1 'polypeptide(L)'
;MILLATRLADGRYDQQSFGAIDLDVRRNGYGRQIDSFEKDLEVDGLDEPFHGVFIRAPVVDRVGDDVEILATVDGAPVLCLQGTVMVSSFHPEMSGDARIHARFLDLAFSR
;
A
#
# COMPACT_ATOMS: atom_id res chain seq x y z
N MET A 1 2.30 -3.78 -3.72
CA MET A 1 1.84 -2.58 -4.46
C MET A 1 2.37 -2.50 -5.89
N ILE A 2 3.69 -2.32 -6.13
CA ILE A 2 4.30 -2.01 -7.45
C ILE A 2 3.79 -2.87 -8.62
N LEU A 3 3.82 -4.21 -8.52
CA LEU A 3 3.42 -5.09 -9.62
C LEU A 3 1.91 -5.08 -9.89
N LEU A 4 1.09 -4.75 -8.88
CA LEU A 4 -0.38 -4.80 -8.97
C LEU A 4 -0.97 -3.48 -9.50
N ALA A 5 -0.28 -2.36 -9.35
CA ALA A 5 -0.73 -1.05 -9.82
C ALA A 5 -0.88 -1.00 -11.34
N THR A 6 -1.83 -0.20 -11.86
CA THR A 6 -2.01 0.03 -13.30
C THR A 6 -0.75 0.58 -13.95
N ARG A 7 -0.14 1.61 -13.35
CA ARG A 7 0.99 2.32 -13.94
C ARG A 7 2.14 2.52 -12.97
N LEU A 8 3.36 2.39 -13.48
CA LEU A 8 4.57 2.83 -12.80
C LEU A 8 5.13 4.09 -13.46
N ALA A 9 5.22 5.18 -12.71
CA ALA A 9 5.68 6.48 -13.21
C ALA A 9 7.16 6.44 -13.66
N ASP A 10 7.97 5.65 -12.96
CA ASP A 10 9.42 5.46 -13.19
C ASP A 10 9.75 4.04 -13.73
N GLY A 11 8.76 3.36 -14.30
CA GLY A 11 8.94 2.04 -14.92
C GLY A 11 9.85 2.08 -16.15
N ARG A 12 10.52 0.96 -16.43
CA ARG A 12 11.19 0.76 -17.73
C ARG A 12 10.13 0.61 -18.83
N TYR A 13 10.50 0.88 -20.07
CA TYR A 13 9.58 0.81 -21.22
C TYR A 13 8.98 -0.59 -21.44
N ASP A 14 9.65 -1.64 -20.97
CA ASP A 14 9.27 -3.05 -21.04
C ASP A 14 8.65 -3.58 -19.74
N GLN A 15 8.50 -2.73 -18.72
CA GLN A 15 7.92 -3.12 -17.44
C GLN A 15 6.44 -3.44 -17.62
N GLN A 16 6.07 -4.69 -17.34
CA GLN A 16 4.69 -5.13 -17.28
C GLN A 16 4.15 -5.01 -15.85
N SER A 17 2.92 -4.55 -15.72
CA SER A 17 2.13 -4.54 -14.49
C SER A 17 0.93 -5.48 -14.66
N PHE A 18 0.40 -5.99 -13.56
CA PHE A 18 -0.82 -6.80 -13.57
C PHE A 18 -2.08 -5.95 -13.73
N GLY A 19 -2.03 -4.66 -13.40
CA GLY A 19 -3.19 -3.76 -13.49
C GLY A 19 -4.38 -4.22 -12.65
N ALA A 20 -4.11 -4.81 -11.49
CA ALA A 20 -5.11 -5.36 -10.59
C ALA A 20 -5.72 -4.29 -9.65
N ILE A 21 -5.08 -3.12 -9.50
CA ILE A 21 -5.59 -1.98 -8.75
C ILE A 21 -5.25 -0.67 -9.46
N ASP A 22 -6.21 0.26 -9.54
CA ASP A 22 -6.10 1.51 -10.29
C ASP A 22 -5.28 2.58 -9.56
N LEU A 23 -3.97 2.35 -9.53
CA LEU A 23 -2.99 3.26 -8.95
C LEU A 23 -1.92 3.62 -9.98
N ASP A 24 -1.43 4.86 -9.90
CA ASP A 24 -0.14 5.24 -10.46
C ASP A 24 0.87 5.29 -9.31
N VAL A 25 1.97 4.54 -9.44
CA VAL A 25 2.95 4.35 -8.37
C VAL A 25 4.35 4.72 -8.84
N ARG A 26 5.13 5.33 -7.96
CA ARG A 26 6.55 5.61 -8.16
C ARG A 26 7.39 4.85 -7.15
N ARG A 27 8.48 4.21 -7.59
CA ARG A 27 9.37 3.46 -6.68
C ARG A 27 10.15 4.43 -5.78
N ASN A 28 10.41 4.01 -4.53
CA ASN A 28 11.28 4.70 -3.58
C ASN A 28 10.99 6.22 -3.46
N GLY A 29 9.70 6.58 -3.44
CA GLY A 29 9.28 7.97 -3.59
C GLY A 29 9.51 8.85 -2.36
N TYR A 30 9.83 8.26 -1.21
CA TYR A 30 10.05 8.96 0.08
C TYR A 30 11.47 9.55 0.25
N GLY A 31 12.40 9.33 -0.69
CA GLY A 31 13.72 9.98 -0.73
C GLY A 31 14.89 9.19 -0.12
N ARG A 32 16.13 9.52 -0.52
CA ARG A 32 17.38 8.76 -0.26
C ARG A 32 17.87 8.70 1.19
N GLN A 33 17.41 9.58 2.07
CA GLN A 33 17.86 9.62 3.48
C GLN A 33 16.91 8.86 4.41
N ILE A 34 15.77 8.39 3.91
CA ILE A 34 14.71 7.72 4.66
C ILE A 34 14.37 6.40 3.95
N ASP A 35 15.40 5.62 3.60
CA ASP A 35 15.22 4.33 2.93
C ASP A 35 14.51 3.32 3.85
N SER A 36 14.49 3.56 5.16
CA SER A 36 13.63 2.87 6.09
C SER A 36 13.14 3.80 7.19
N PHE A 37 11.85 3.76 7.49
CA PHE A 37 11.25 4.45 8.63
C PHE A 37 10.07 3.65 9.16
N GLU A 38 9.64 4.02 10.36
CA GLU A 38 8.50 3.42 11.03
C GLU A 38 7.51 4.53 11.40
N LYS A 39 6.21 4.24 11.31
CA LYS A 39 5.16 5.18 11.69
C LYS A 39 3.91 4.41 12.11
N ASP A 40 3.28 4.86 13.19
CA ASP A 40 1.98 4.35 13.57
C ASP A 40 0.91 4.93 12.63
N LEU A 41 0.07 4.04 12.11
CA LEU A 41 -0.92 4.32 11.07
C LEU A 41 -2.32 4.24 11.66
N GLU A 42 -3.09 5.30 11.51
CA GLU A 42 -4.55 5.22 11.65
C GLU A 42 -5.08 4.46 10.43
N VAL A 43 -5.64 3.28 10.66
CA VAL A 43 -6.17 2.40 9.60
C VAL A 43 -7.68 2.32 9.73
N ASP A 44 -8.39 2.62 8.67
CA ASP A 44 -9.85 2.51 8.63
C ASP A 44 -10.30 1.06 8.92
N GLY A 45 -11.14 0.91 9.94
CA GLY A 45 -11.60 -0.38 10.46
C GLY A 45 -10.70 -1.03 11.52
N LEU A 46 -9.65 -0.37 12.02
CA LEU A 46 -8.93 -0.77 13.22
C LEU A 46 -9.18 0.22 14.36
N ASP A 47 -9.37 -0.28 15.58
CA ASP A 47 -9.63 0.55 16.77
C ASP A 47 -8.36 1.21 17.35
N GLU A 48 -7.20 0.60 17.10
CA GLU A 48 -5.90 1.09 17.57
C GLU A 48 -4.93 1.24 16.39
N PRO A 49 -4.00 2.20 16.43
CA PRO A 49 -3.02 2.39 15.37
C PRO A 49 -2.25 1.11 15.03
N PHE A 50 -1.86 0.98 13.76
CA PHE A 50 -1.03 -0.12 13.27
C PHE A 50 0.40 0.35 13.07
N HIS A 51 1.37 -0.35 13.64
CA HIS A 51 2.78 -0.01 13.49
C HIS A 51 3.30 -0.39 12.09
N GLY A 52 3.48 0.61 11.22
CA GLY A 52 3.92 0.42 9.84
C GLY A 52 5.43 0.50 9.69
N VAL A 53 6.05 -0.55 9.15
CA VAL A 53 7.49 -0.59 8.80
C VAL A 53 7.66 -0.34 7.30
N PHE A 54 8.30 0.76 6.94
CA PHE A 54 8.50 1.17 5.54
C PHE A 54 9.95 0.93 5.16
N ILE A 55 10.20 0.16 4.09
CA ILE A 55 11.54 -0.09 3.56
C ILE A 55 11.50 0.15 2.05
N ARG A 56 12.21 1.17 1.59
CA ARG A 56 12.25 1.61 0.18
C ARG A 56 10.82 1.70 -0.39
N ALA A 57 9.94 2.31 0.39
CA ALA A 57 8.52 2.28 0.14
C ALA A 57 8.17 3.02 -1.17
N PRO A 58 7.28 2.45 -2.01
CA PRO A 58 6.72 3.17 -3.14
C PRO A 58 5.77 4.29 -2.68
N VAL A 59 5.63 5.33 -3.50
CA VAL A 59 4.63 6.41 -3.31
C VAL A 59 3.52 6.27 -4.35
N VAL A 60 2.29 6.51 -3.92
CA VAL A 60 1.12 6.58 -4.81
C VAL A 60 0.97 8.02 -5.32
N ASP A 61 1.06 8.19 -6.64
CA ASP A 61 0.94 9.48 -7.33
C ASP A 61 -0.50 9.79 -7.78
N ARG A 62 -1.27 8.76 -8.11
CA ARG A 62 -2.69 8.85 -8.48
C ARG A 62 -3.45 7.66 -7.90
N VAL A 63 -4.67 7.94 -7.47
CA VAL A 63 -5.66 6.95 -7.02
C VAL A 63 -6.85 7.03 -7.98
N GLY A 64 -7.33 5.87 -8.44
CA GLY A 64 -8.58 5.76 -9.22
C GLY A 64 -9.83 5.94 -8.35
N ASP A 65 -10.95 6.26 -8.99
CA ASP A 65 -12.20 6.61 -8.28
C ASP A 65 -12.78 5.45 -7.45
N ASP A 66 -12.54 4.20 -7.88
CA ASP A 66 -13.04 2.99 -7.21
C ASP A 66 -12.06 2.43 -6.14
N VAL A 67 -10.96 3.13 -5.86
CA VAL A 67 -9.96 2.68 -4.89
C VAL A 67 -10.23 3.30 -3.53
N GLU A 68 -10.45 2.45 -2.53
CA GLU A 68 -10.56 2.83 -1.12
C GLU A 68 -9.17 3.05 -0.51
N ILE A 69 -8.96 4.20 0.13
CA ILE A 69 -7.75 4.51 0.88
C ILE A 69 -8.00 4.18 2.35
N LEU A 70 -7.34 3.15 2.86
CA LEU A 70 -7.53 2.66 4.23
C LEU A 70 -6.56 3.31 5.21
N ALA A 71 -5.41 3.81 4.75
CA ALA A 71 -4.45 4.53 5.60
C ALA A 71 -3.58 5.48 4.77
N THR A 72 -3.12 6.56 5.40
CA THR A 72 -2.20 7.54 4.78
C THR A 72 -1.02 7.89 5.68
N VAL A 73 0.08 8.32 5.07
CA VAL A 73 1.22 8.94 5.74
C VAL A 73 1.44 10.30 5.09
N ASP A 74 1.28 11.37 5.86
CA ASP A 74 1.48 12.76 5.41
C ASP A 74 0.65 13.10 4.15
N GLY A 75 -0.58 12.57 4.10
CA GLY A 75 -1.50 12.71 2.98
C GLY A 75 -1.28 11.74 1.82
N ALA A 76 -0.19 10.97 1.80
CA ALA A 76 0.06 9.96 0.78
C ALA A 76 -0.59 8.60 1.15
N PRO A 77 -1.34 7.95 0.25
CA PRO A 77 -1.90 6.62 0.50
C PRO A 77 -0.83 5.55 0.76
N VAL A 78 -1.02 4.74 1.80
CA VAL A 78 -0.08 3.65 2.18
C VAL A 78 -0.74 2.28 2.32
N LEU A 79 -2.06 2.23 2.47
CA LEU A 79 -2.87 1.00 2.40
C LEU A 79 -4.09 1.30 1.53
N CYS A 80 -4.27 0.54 0.44
CA CYS A 80 -5.37 0.73 -0.51
C CYS A 80 -6.08 -0.60 -0.78
N LEU A 81 -7.37 -0.51 -1.09
CA LEU A 81 -8.24 -1.63 -1.42
C LEU A 81 -9.08 -1.30 -2.67
N GLN A 82 -9.19 -2.23 -3.60
CA GLN A 82 -10.15 -2.17 -4.71
C GLN A 82 -10.76 -3.54 -4.92
N GLY A 83 -12.06 -3.69 -4.64
CA GLY A 83 -12.70 -5.00 -4.61
C GLY A 83 -12.01 -5.94 -3.61
N THR A 84 -11.35 -6.99 -4.11
CA THR A 84 -10.58 -7.94 -3.29
C THR A 84 -9.06 -7.74 -3.36
N VAL A 85 -8.58 -6.72 -4.07
CA VAL A 85 -7.16 -6.44 -4.24
C VAL A 85 -6.71 -5.43 -3.19
N MET A 86 -5.92 -5.89 -2.21
CA MET A 86 -5.35 -5.05 -1.16
C MET A 86 -3.84 -4.87 -1.36
N VAL A 87 -3.35 -3.64 -1.20
CA VAL A 87 -1.92 -3.32 -1.33
C VAL A 87 -1.44 -2.37 -0.24
N SER A 88 -0.24 -2.62 0.28
CA SER A 88 0.47 -1.71 1.20
C SER A 88 1.78 -1.20 0.60
N SER A 89 2.22 -0.01 1.02
CA SER A 89 3.58 0.51 0.80
C SER A 89 4.53 0.19 1.96
N PHE A 90 4.00 -0.31 3.08
CA PHE A 90 4.73 -0.85 4.24
C PHE A 90 4.71 -2.38 4.28
N HIS A 91 5.51 -2.93 5.19
CA HIS A 91 5.70 -4.34 5.47
C HIS A 91 4.91 -4.77 6.72
N PRO A 92 3.61 -5.12 6.59
CA PRO A 92 2.82 -5.55 7.74
C PRO A 92 3.41 -6.79 8.43
N GLU A 93 4.14 -7.63 7.71
CA GLU A 93 4.81 -8.84 8.20
C GLU A 93 5.94 -8.56 9.19
N MET A 94 6.46 -7.33 9.21
CA MET A 94 7.57 -6.92 10.09
C MET A 94 7.09 -6.26 11.38
N SER A 95 5.79 -5.98 11.52
CA SER A 95 5.21 -5.30 12.70
C SER A 95 5.02 -6.21 13.92
N GLY A 96 4.98 -7.53 13.72
CA GLY A 96 4.54 -8.49 14.75
C GLY A 96 3.02 -8.49 15.00
N ASP A 97 2.25 -7.69 14.25
CA ASP A 97 0.81 -7.53 14.38
C ASP A 97 0.08 -8.15 13.16
N ALA A 98 -0.85 -9.07 13.44
CA ALA A 98 -1.55 -9.84 12.43
C ALA A 98 -2.82 -9.15 11.88
N ARG A 99 -3.24 -8.00 12.39
CA ARG A 99 -4.54 -7.38 12.04
C ARG A 99 -4.71 -7.10 10.54
N ILE A 100 -3.66 -6.63 9.87
CA ILE A 100 -3.69 -6.41 8.40
C ILE A 100 -3.75 -7.74 7.63
N HIS A 101 -3.06 -8.78 8.10
CA HIS A 101 -3.14 -10.11 7.50
C HIS A 101 -4.51 -10.75 7.71
N ALA A 102 -5.11 -10.60 8.89
CA ALA A 102 -6.46 -11.07 9.17
C ALA A 102 -7.47 -10.41 8.22
N ARG A 103 -7.40 -9.09 8.04
CA ARG A 103 -8.23 -8.37 7.07
C ARG A 103 -8.05 -8.91 5.64
N PHE A 104 -6.83 -9.18 5.22
CA PHE A 104 -6.57 -9.79 3.90
C PHE A 104 -7.27 -11.15 3.75
N LEU A 105 -7.21 -11.99 4.78
CA LEU A 105 -7.88 -13.30 4.77
C LEU A 105 -9.40 -13.15 4.76
N ASP A 106 -9.94 -12.20 5.52
CA ASP A 106 -11.39 -11.93 5.52
C ASP A 106 -11.88 -11.57 4.11
N LEU A 107 -11.12 -10.78 3.34
CA LEU A 107 -11.46 -10.48 1.95
C LEU A 107 -11.47 -11.72 1.04
N ALA A 108 -10.59 -12.69 1.30
CA ALA A 108 -10.48 -13.93 0.52
C ALA A 108 -11.60 -14.94 0.84
N PHE A 109 -12.18 -14.86 2.04
CA PHE A 109 -13.19 -15.82 2.52
C PHE A 109 -14.61 -15.23 2.65
N SER A 110 -14.76 -13.91 2.52
CA SER A 110 -16.07 -13.27 2.41
C SER A 110 -16.69 -13.60 1.04
N ARG A 111 -17.69 -14.48 1.05
CA ARG A 111 -18.50 -14.87 -0.12
C ARG A 111 -19.82 -14.13 -0.14
#